data_AF-A0A0Q5I1R0-F1
#
_entry.id   AF-A0A0Q5I1R0-F1
#
_cell.length_a   1.000
_cell.length_b   1.000
_cell.length_c   1.000
_cell.angle_alpha   90.00
_cell.angle_beta   90.00
_cell.angle_gamma   90.00
#
_symmetry.space_group_name_H-M   'P 1'
#
loop_
_entity.id
_entity.type
_entity.pdbx_description
1 polymer ?
#
loop_
_entity_poly.entity_id
_entity_poly.type
_entity_poly.pdbx_seq_one_letter_code
_entity_poly.pdbx_strand_id
1 'polypeptide(L)' 'MIYATVRQISASWYRIVVREGQDHEAAVKQAMRQVQFYLYDLGLGNEDAKMYLSAAHEAVTQMLDLDNIQN' A
#
# COMPACT_ATOMS: atom_id res chain seq x y z
N MET A 1 -4.28 6.30 14.55
CA MET A 1 -2.98 5.68 14.24
C MET A 1 -3.04 4.75 13.04
N ILE A 2 -4.04 3.87 12.92
CA ILE A 2 -4.19 2.91 11.80
C ILE A 2 -3.99 3.56 10.43
N TYR A 3 -4.65 4.69 10.13
CA TYR A 3 -4.47 5.44 8.87
C TYR A 3 -3.04 5.88 8.55
N ALA A 4 -2.26 6.28 9.56
CA ALA A 4 -0.86 6.64 9.32
C ALA A 4 -0.02 5.39 9.03
N THR A 5 -0.26 4.32 9.78
CA THR A 5 0.45 3.04 9.61
C THR A 5 0.17 2.39 8.27
N VAL A 6 -1.08 2.33 7.82
CA VAL A 6 -1.41 1.74 6.50
C VAL A 6 -0.75 2.50 5.35
N ARG A 7 -0.65 3.83 5.45
CA ARG A 7 0.08 4.65 4.47
C ARG A 7 1.58 4.35 4.48
N GLN A 8 2.18 4.17 5.66
CA GLN A 8 3.60 3.83 5.76
C GLN A 8 3.90 2.42 5.25
N ILE A 9 3.07 1.43 5.59
CA ILE A 9 3.21 0.04 5.14
C ILE A 9 3.07 -0.01 3.62
N SER A 10 2.02 0.57 3.06
CA SER A 10 1.77 0.53 1.61
C SER A 10 2.89 1.21 0.84
N ALA A 11 3.32 2.40 1.27
CA ALA A 11 4.44 3.13 0.70
C ALA A 11 5.76 2.35 0.72
N SER A 12 6.08 1.75 1.86
CA SER A 12 7.36 1.05 2.05
C SER A 12 7.44 -0.17 1.16
N TRP A 13 6.39 -0.98 1.14
CA TRP A 13 6.34 -2.19 0.32
C TRP A 13 6.30 -1.88 -1.18
N TYR A 14 5.59 -0.83 -1.60
CA TYR A 14 5.63 -0.38 -2.98
C TYR A 14 7.07 -0.06 -3.40
N ARG A 15 7.79 0.77 -2.63
CA ARG A 15 9.17 1.17 -2.93
C ARG A 15 10.14 0.00 -2.91
N ILE A 16 9.97 -0.96 -2.00
CA ILE A 16 10.80 -2.16 -1.95
C ILE A 16 10.66 -2.94 -3.25
N VAL A 17 9.43 -3.22 -3.66
CA VAL A 17 9.15 -4.04 -4.84
C VAL A 17 9.59 -3.36 -6.14
N VAL A 18 9.39 -2.04 -6.27
CA VAL A 18 9.93 -1.26 -7.40
C VAL A 18 11.46 -1.33 -7.44
N ARG A 19 12.14 -1.20 -6.28
CA ARG A 19 13.61 -1.29 -6.20
C ARG A 19 14.15 -2.68 -6.52
N GLU A 20 13.34 -3.72 -6.33
CA GLU A 20 13.65 -5.09 -6.76
C GLU A 20 13.44 -5.31 -8.27
N GLY A 21 13.09 -4.25 -9.01
CA GLY A 21 12.95 -4.27 -10.47
C GLY A 21 11.61 -4.84 -10.95
N GLN A 22 10.64 -5.00 -10.06
CA GLN A 22 9.29 -5.40 -10.45
C GLN A 22 8.51 -4.20 -10.99
N ASP A 23 7.50 -4.47 -11.82
CA ASP A 23 6.63 -3.43 -12.34
C ASP A 23 5.74 -2.81 -11.25
N HIS A 24 5.19 -1.63 -11.55
CA HIS A 24 4.35 -0.90 -10.62
C HIS A 24 3.07 -1.64 -10.24
N GLU A 25 2.52 -2.48 -11.13
CA GLU A 25 1.32 -3.26 -10.85
C GLU A 25 1.59 -4.33 -9.77
N ALA A 26 2.71 -5.04 -9.91
CA ALA A 26 3.20 -6.00 -8.92
C ALA A 26 3.52 -5.31 -7.59
N ALA A 27 4.13 -4.12 -7.63
CA ALA A 27 4.42 -3.32 -6.44
C ALA A 27 3.14 -2.90 -5.69
N VAL A 28 2.11 -2.43 -6.40
CA VAL A 28 0.81 -2.09 -5.82
C VAL A 28 0.16 -3.31 -5.18
N LYS A 29 0.12 -4.45 -5.89
CA LYS A 29 -0.48 -5.69 -5.36
C LYS A 29 0.21 -6.14 -4.07
N GLN A 30 1.54 -6.11 -4.04
CA GLN A 30 2.29 -6.51 -2.84
C GLN A 30 2.07 -5.52 -1.69
N ALA A 31 2.11 -4.21 -1.94
CA ALA A 31 1.82 -3.19 -0.94
C ALA A 31 0.45 -3.37 -0.30
N MET A 32 -0.58 -3.61 -1.12
CA MET A 32 -1.95 -3.82 -0.64
C MET A 32 -2.10 -5.10 0.16
N ARG A 33 -1.43 -6.19 -0.25
CA ARG A 33 -1.42 -7.45 0.51
C ARG A 33 -0.84 -7.28 1.91
N GLN A 34 0.23 -6.49 2.03
CA GLN A 34 0.89 -6.25 3.32
C GLN A 34 0.03 -5.40 4.26
N VAL A 35 -0.71 -4.43 3.70
CA VAL A 35 -1.72 -3.70 4.47
C VAL A 35 -2.86 -4.63 4.91
N GLN A 36 -3.30 -5.54 4.04
CA GLN A 36 -4.35 -6.50 4.40
C GLN A 36 -3.93 -7.42 5.54
N PHE A 37 -2.68 -7.91 5.56
CA PHE A 37 -2.15 -8.67 6.68
C PHE A 37 -2.11 -7.85 7.97
N TYR A 38 -1.60 -6.63 7.92
CA TYR A 38 -1.59 -5.75 9.09
C TYR A 38 -3.00 -5.49 9.66
N LEU A 39 -3.99 -5.26 8.80
CA LEU A 39 -5.38 -5.05 9.24
C LEU A 39 -6.00 -6.33 9.81
N TYR A 40 -5.69 -7.48 9.22
CA TYR A 40 -6.10 -8.79 9.74
C TYR A 40 -5.52 -9.06 11.13
N ASP A 41 -4.24 -8.75 11.36
CA ASP A 41 -3.57 -8.90 12.66
C ASP A 41 -4.18 -8.00 13.75
N LEU A 42 -4.81 -6.89 13.35
CA LEU A 42 -5.60 -6.02 14.24
C LEU A 42 -7.03 -6.53 14.50
N GLY A 43 -7.41 -7.66 13.90
CA GLY A 43 -8.76 -8.21 13.98
C GLY A 43 -9.78 -7.51 13.09
N LEU A 44 -9.35 -6.68 12.14
CA LEU A 44 -10.25 -6.01 11.20
C LEU A 44 -10.54 -6.92 10.01
N GLY A 45 -11.79 -7.41 9.94
CA GLY A 45 -12.30 -8.19 8.80
C GLY A 45 -12.53 -7.34 7.55
N ASN A 46 -12.89 -7.98 6.43
CA ASN A 46 -12.96 -7.33 5.12
C ASN A 46 -13.81 -6.04 5.06
N GLU A 47 -14.98 -6.01 5.70
CA GLU A 47 -15.83 -4.80 5.71
C GLU A 47 -15.22 -3.66 6.55
N ASP A 48 -14.70 -3.98 7.74
CA ASP A 48 -14.08 -2.98 8.64
C ASP A 48 -12.73 -2.47 8.09
N ALA A 49 -12.04 -3.31 7.32
CA ALA A 49 -10.77 -2.99 6.68
C ALA A 49 -10.94 -2.08 5.45
N LYS A 50 -12.13 -2.00 4.86
CA LYS A 50 -12.38 -1.36 3.55
C LYS A 50 -11.92 0.09 3.49
N MET A 51 -12.24 0.88 4.51
CA MET A 51 -11.81 2.30 4.59
C MET A 51 -10.29 2.45 4.63
N TYR A 52 -9.61 1.55 5.33
CA TYR A 52 -8.15 1.57 5.48
C TYR A 52 -7.45 1.07 4.22
N LEU A 53 -8.01 0.07 3.55
CA LEU A 53 -7.54 -0.42 2.25
C LEU A 53 -7.69 0.67 1.18
N SER A 54 -8.79 1.43 1.16
CA SER A 54 -8.95 2.56 0.24
C SER A 54 -7.87 3.63 0.47
N ALA A 55 -7.64 4.03 1.73
CA ALA A 55 -6.61 5.01 2.06
C ALA A 55 -5.18 4.53 1.74
N ALA A 56 -4.91 3.24 1.92
CA ALA A 56 -3.64 2.64 1.53
C ALA A 56 -3.44 2.65 0.01
N HIS A 57 -4.49 2.35 -0.75
CA HIS A 57 -4.45 2.36 -2.21
C HIS A 57 -4.20 3.78 -2.74
N GLU A 58 -4.95 4.77 -2.26
CA GLU A 58 -4.74 6.19 -2.60
C GLU A 58 -3.30 6.65 -2.34
N ALA A 59 -2.72 6.23 -1.21
CA ALA A 59 -1.35 6.59 -0.88
C ALA A 59 -0.31 5.97 -1.83
N VAL A 60 -0.56 4.75 -2.33
CA VAL A 60 0.33 4.12 -3.32
C VAL A 60 0.14 4.75 -4.69
N THR A 61 -1.09 5.06 -5.11
CA THR A 61 -1.34 5.74 -6.39
C THR A 61 -0.65 7.10 -6.43
N GLN A 62 -0.69 7.87 -5.35
CA GLN A 62 0.04 9.14 -5.26
C GLN A 62 1.56 8.95 -5.43
N MET A 63 2.13 7.82 -4.99
CA MET A 63 3.56 7.54 -5.21
C MET A 63 3.87 7.16 -6.64
N LEU A 64 2.99 6.38 -7.28
CA LEU A 64 3.10 6.07 -8.70
C LEU A 64 3.11 7.35 -9.55
N ASP A 65 2.21 8.29 -9.26
CA ASP A 65 2.15 9.57 -9.96
C ASP A 65 3.44 10.38 -9.78
N LEU A 66 4.03 10.38 -8.57
CA LEU A 66 5.30 11.05 -8.29
C LEU A 66 6.49 10.39 -9.02
N ASP A 67 6.55 9.06 -9.06
CA ASP A 67 7.61 8.32 -9.75
C ASP A 67 7.51 8.51 -11.28
N ASN A 68 6.29 8.62 -11.82
CA ASN A 68 6.07 8.92 -13.24
C ASN A 68 6.46 10.35 -13.65
N ILE A 69 6.48 11.31 -12.70
CA ILE A 69 6.93 12.69 -12.95
C ILE A 69 8.47 12.77 -12.95
N GLN A 70 9.14 11.88 -12.23
CA GLN A 70 10.60 11.91 -12.04
C GLN A 70 11.39 11.11 -13.09
N ASN A 71 10.72 10.28 -13.91
CA ASN A 71 11.30 9.53 -15.02
C ASN A 71 10.94 10.14 -16.38
#